data_AF-A0A738B265-F1
#
_entry.id   AF-A0A738B265-F1
#
_cell.length_a   1.000
_cell.length_b   1.000
_cell.length_c   1.000
_cell.angle_alpha   90.00
_cell.angle_beta   90.00
_cell.angle_gamma   90.00
#
_symmetry.space_group_name_H-M   'P 1'
#
loop_
_entity.id
_entity.type
_entity.pdbx_description
1 polymer ?
#
loop_
_entity_poly.entity_id
_entity_poly.type
_entity_poly.pdbx_seq_one_letter_code
_entity_poly.pdbx_strand_id
1 'polypeptide(L)'
;MNIDKQALREVAEKATKGPWTLFSDIDTKTFSIHTPRDKRCENVIKWGGFDCQPNAEANAEFIAAFNPKVALALLDELEHYKSREERVTKLVMDNSTSWDALYKKLEAAEKRIAEQSAIVAAAEKLVRCKGRYHSELNYRALAKLFGVITPDLPPLEHENVHYADAAEVEITALRQRIAELEARKVNLSKLSVGEVMHMSGFSWDYADGWCAGNDNAIHEIRTAGIKVKGE
;
A
#
# COMPACT_ATOMS: atom_id res chain seq x y z
N MET A 1 -21.21 4.52 -48.31
CA MET A 1 -22.42 5.28 -48.65
C MET A 1 -22.93 5.94 -47.39
N ASN A 2 -23.06 7.27 -47.36
CA ASN A 2 -23.62 7.98 -46.21
C ASN A 2 -25.11 8.22 -46.48
N ILE A 3 -26.00 7.65 -45.67
CA ILE A 3 -27.45 7.82 -45.84
C ILE A 3 -27.87 9.02 -45.00
N ASP A 4 -28.46 10.03 -45.64
CA ASP A 4 -29.07 11.14 -44.95
C ASP A 4 -30.41 10.69 -44.33
N LYS A 5 -30.35 10.32 -43.04
CA LYS A 5 -31.49 9.81 -42.28
C LYS A 5 -32.56 10.89 -42.04
N GLN A 6 -32.17 12.16 -41.95
CA GLN A 6 -33.10 13.26 -41.73
C GLN A 6 -33.89 13.55 -43.00
N ALA A 7 -33.19 13.62 -44.14
CA ALA A 7 -33.86 13.73 -45.44
C ALA A 7 -34.79 12.54 -45.70
N LEU A 8 -34.38 11.32 -45.33
CA LEU A 8 -35.22 10.13 -45.47
C LEU A 8 -36.48 10.21 -44.59
N ARG A 9 -36.35 10.68 -43.34
CA ARG A 9 -37.49 10.90 -42.43
C ARG A 9 -38.48 11.91 -43.02
N GLU A 10 -37.99 13.05 -43.50
CA GLU A 10 -38.84 14.10 -44.09
C GLU A 10 -39.61 13.62 -45.31
N VAL A 11 -38.99 12.81 -46.17
CA VAL A 11 -39.64 12.22 -47.33
C VAL A 11 -40.69 11.18 -46.90
N ALA A 12 -40.38 10.34 -45.91
CA ALA A 12 -41.32 9.34 -45.40
C ALA A 12 -42.53 9.98 -44.69
N GLU A 13 -42.35 11.07 -43.94
CA GLU A 13 -43.46 11.79 -43.29
C GLU A 13 -44.43 12.45 -44.28
N LYS A 14 -43.91 12.91 -45.42
CA LYS A 14 -44.69 13.54 -46.52
C LYS A 14 -45.40 12.51 -47.41
N ALA A 15 -44.93 11.27 -47.42
CA ALA A 15 -45.51 10.21 -48.24
C ALA A 15 -46.89 9.76 -47.73
N THR A 16 -47.64 9.04 -48.58
CA THR A 16 -48.97 8.53 -48.24
C THR A 16 -48.92 7.64 -47.00
N LYS A 17 -49.63 8.06 -45.95
CA LYS A 17 -49.60 7.40 -44.65
C LYS A 17 -50.45 6.13 -44.64
N GLY A 18 -50.06 5.19 -43.78
CA GLY A 18 -50.78 3.92 -43.58
C GLY A 18 -50.08 2.74 -44.23
N PRO A 19 -50.61 1.52 -44.02
CA PRO A 19 -50.07 0.32 -44.67
C PRO A 19 -50.28 0.42 -46.18
N TRP A 20 -49.29 -0.05 -46.92
CA TRP A 20 -49.37 -0.18 -48.37
C TRP A 20 -49.56 -1.65 -48.74
N THR A 21 -50.36 -1.93 -49.75
CA THR A 21 -50.67 -3.29 -50.21
C THR A 21 -50.41 -3.45 -51.69
N LEU A 22 -49.88 -4.61 -52.08
CA LEU A 22 -49.75 -4.99 -53.48
C LEU A 22 -51.14 -5.22 -54.09
N PHE A 23 -51.32 -4.70 -55.30
CA PHE A 23 -52.36 -5.11 -56.22
C PHE A 23 -51.71 -5.70 -57.46
N SER A 24 -52.14 -6.92 -57.80
CA SER A 24 -51.75 -7.62 -59.02
C SER A 24 -52.97 -7.87 -59.90
N ASP A 25 -52.81 -7.60 -61.20
CA ASP A 25 -53.73 -8.04 -62.23
C ASP A 25 -53.01 -9.05 -63.13
N ILE A 26 -53.46 -10.30 -63.08
CA ILE A 26 -52.82 -11.43 -63.77
C ILE A 26 -53.00 -11.31 -65.29
N ASP A 27 -54.14 -10.79 -65.75
CA ASP A 27 -54.48 -10.73 -67.16
C ASP A 27 -53.65 -9.66 -67.89
N THR A 28 -53.39 -8.55 -67.21
CA THR A 28 -52.60 -7.42 -67.73
C THR A 28 -51.13 -7.45 -67.28
N LYS A 29 -50.76 -8.36 -66.36
CA LYS A 29 -49.46 -8.42 -65.69
C LYS A 29 -49.04 -7.08 -65.09
N THR A 30 -50.01 -6.34 -64.57
CA THR A 30 -49.81 -5.03 -63.95
C THR A 30 -49.66 -5.17 -62.44
N PHE A 31 -48.63 -4.54 -61.89
CA PHE A 31 -48.36 -4.52 -60.45
C PHE A 31 -48.38 -3.08 -59.94
N SER A 32 -49.18 -2.82 -58.90
CA SER A 32 -49.34 -1.48 -58.33
C SER A 32 -49.48 -1.52 -56.82
N ILE A 33 -49.26 -0.38 -56.17
CA ILE A 33 -49.33 -0.26 -54.71
C ILE A 33 -50.48 0.65 -54.34
N HIS A 34 -51.29 0.22 -53.37
CA HIS A 34 -52.50 0.91 -52.91
C HIS A 34 -52.47 1.10 -51.40
N THR A 35 -53.31 2.01 -50.88
CA THR A 35 -53.72 1.91 -49.48
C THR A 35 -54.97 1.00 -49.38
N PRO A 36 -55.19 0.31 -48.25
CA PRO A 36 -56.35 -0.59 -48.09
C PRO A 36 -57.73 0.06 -48.26
N ARG A 37 -57.81 1.40 -48.31
CA ARG A 37 -59.06 2.16 -48.46
C ARG A 37 -59.32 2.58 -49.91
N ASP A 38 -58.35 2.45 -50.80
CA ASP A 38 -58.44 2.92 -52.18
C ASP A 38 -59.20 1.91 -53.05
N LYS A 39 -60.22 2.39 -53.77
CA LYS A 39 -61.01 1.56 -54.69
C LYS A 39 -60.33 1.51 -56.06
N ARG A 40 -59.51 0.49 -56.32
CA ARG A 40 -59.02 -0.03 -57.63
C ARG A 40 -58.43 0.97 -58.65
N CYS A 41 -58.51 2.28 -58.45
CA CYS A 41 -58.22 3.34 -59.42
C CYS A 41 -57.33 4.47 -58.86
N GLU A 42 -57.04 4.47 -57.56
CA GLU A 42 -56.17 5.45 -56.90
C GLU A 42 -54.86 4.77 -56.47
N ASN A 43 -54.06 4.36 -57.46
CA ASN A 43 -52.77 3.73 -57.20
C ASN A 43 -51.84 4.74 -56.48
N VAL A 44 -51.29 4.38 -55.32
CA VAL A 44 -50.23 5.13 -54.64
C VAL A 44 -48.97 5.17 -55.49
N ILE A 45 -48.65 4.05 -56.15
CA ILE A 45 -47.57 3.94 -57.13
C ILE A 45 -48.08 3.15 -58.35
N LYS A 46 -47.91 3.74 -59.55
CA LYS A 46 -48.14 3.10 -60.85
C LYS A 46 -46.97 3.43 -61.78
N TRP A 47 -46.30 2.40 -62.31
CA TRP A 47 -45.14 2.59 -63.19
C TRP A 47 -45.43 2.16 -64.62
N GLY A 48 -45.38 3.12 -65.55
CA GLY A 48 -45.37 2.79 -66.98
C GLY A 48 -44.06 2.10 -67.38
N GLY A 49 -44.15 0.99 -68.11
CA GLY A 49 -42.99 0.24 -68.62
C GLY A 49 -42.30 -0.71 -67.62
N PHE A 50 -42.83 -0.81 -66.40
CA PHE A 50 -42.38 -1.75 -65.39
C PHE A 50 -43.25 -3.01 -65.33
N ASP A 51 -44.53 -2.87 -65.70
CA ASP A 51 -45.44 -3.98 -65.95
C ASP A 51 -44.83 -4.98 -66.96
N CYS A 52 -45.16 -6.26 -66.83
CA CYS A 52 -44.63 -7.36 -67.63
C CYS A 52 -43.12 -7.67 -67.48
N GLN A 53 -42.39 -7.02 -66.58
CA GLN A 53 -41.00 -7.41 -66.27
C GLN A 53 -40.93 -8.62 -65.31
N PRO A 54 -39.90 -9.48 -65.40
CA PRO A 54 -39.79 -10.68 -64.56
C PRO A 54 -39.81 -10.42 -63.05
N ASN A 55 -39.28 -9.28 -62.58
CA ASN A 55 -39.18 -8.94 -61.15
C ASN A 55 -40.24 -7.92 -60.69
N ALA A 56 -41.23 -7.61 -61.53
CA ALA A 56 -42.17 -6.53 -61.26
C ALA A 56 -42.97 -6.75 -59.97
N GLU A 57 -43.44 -7.99 -59.75
CA GLU A 57 -44.15 -8.41 -58.55
C GLU A 57 -43.29 -8.25 -57.29
N ALA A 58 -42.09 -8.86 -57.28
CA ALA A 58 -41.19 -8.83 -56.14
C ALA A 58 -40.76 -7.39 -55.75
N ASN A 59 -40.56 -6.52 -56.73
CA ASN A 59 -40.22 -5.11 -56.48
C ASN A 59 -41.40 -4.36 -55.85
N ALA A 60 -42.62 -4.60 -56.32
CA ALA A 60 -43.81 -3.98 -55.75
C ALA A 60 -44.10 -4.50 -54.33
N GLU A 61 -43.91 -5.81 -54.08
CA GLU A 61 -43.98 -6.40 -52.73
C GLU A 61 -42.96 -5.76 -51.78
N PHE A 62 -41.71 -5.62 -52.22
CA PHE A 62 -40.65 -5.00 -51.41
C PHE A 62 -41.01 -3.57 -51.01
N ILE A 63 -41.48 -2.74 -51.95
CA ILE A 63 -41.84 -1.35 -51.66
C ILE A 63 -43.10 -1.26 -50.80
N ALA A 64 -44.10 -2.13 -51.00
CA ALA A 64 -45.28 -2.18 -50.15
C ALA A 64 -44.93 -2.59 -48.70
N ALA A 65 -44.00 -3.54 -48.54
CA ALA A 65 -43.46 -3.93 -47.24
C ALA A 65 -42.61 -2.81 -46.61
N PHE A 66 -41.73 -2.17 -47.39
CA PHE A 66 -40.91 -1.03 -46.98
C PHE A 66 -41.63 0.31 -47.19
N ASN A 67 -42.88 0.37 -46.75
CA ASN A 67 -43.68 1.59 -46.84
C ASN A 67 -43.18 2.68 -45.85
N PRO A 68 -43.67 3.92 -45.97
CA PRO A 68 -43.22 5.02 -45.11
C PRO A 68 -43.41 4.77 -43.62
N LYS A 69 -44.46 4.03 -43.22
CA LYS A 69 -44.68 3.65 -41.82
C LYS A 69 -43.54 2.76 -41.29
N VAL A 70 -43.11 1.77 -42.08
CA VAL A 70 -42.00 0.89 -41.71
C VAL A 70 -40.67 1.65 -41.72
N ALA A 71 -40.43 2.51 -42.72
CA ALA A 71 -39.23 3.33 -42.78
C ALA A 71 -39.10 4.25 -41.54
N LEU A 72 -40.18 4.90 -41.12
CA LEU A 72 -40.20 5.74 -39.91
C LEU A 72 -39.95 4.92 -38.65
N ALA A 73 -40.60 3.75 -38.50
CA ALA A 73 -40.39 2.88 -37.34
C ALA A 73 -38.92 2.42 -37.23
N LEU A 74 -38.30 2.04 -38.34
CA LEU A 74 -36.88 1.67 -38.37
C LEU A 74 -35.97 2.86 -38.04
N LEU A 75 -36.29 4.07 -38.49
CA LEU A 75 -35.53 5.26 -38.13
C LEU A 75 -35.64 5.59 -36.64
N ASP A 76 -36.82 5.41 -36.05
CA ASP A 76 -37.05 5.59 -34.61
C ASP A 76 -36.27 4.56 -33.78
N GLU A 77 -36.26 3.29 -34.20
CA GLU A 77 -35.44 2.25 -33.58
C GLU A 77 -33.95 2.58 -33.65
N LEU A 78 -33.45 3.05 -34.80
CA LEU A 78 -32.05 3.45 -34.96
C LEU A 78 -31.67 4.64 -34.06
N GLU A 79 -32.56 5.62 -33.93
CA GLU A 79 -32.36 6.77 -33.03
C GLU A 79 -32.36 6.33 -31.56
N HIS A 80 -33.26 5.41 -31.20
CA HIS A 80 -33.29 4.79 -29.87
C HIS A 80 -31.97 4.06 -29.54
N TYR A 81 -31.44 3.26 -30.46
CA TYR A 81 -30.16 2.57 -30.25
C TYR A 81 -29.00 3.54 -30.11
N LYS A 82 -28.94 4.59 -30.94
CA LYS A 82 -27.91 5.63 -30.83
C LYS A 82 -27.95 6.32 -29.46
N SER A 83 -29.15 6.69 -29.00
CA SER A 83 -29.32 7.28 -27.65
C SER A 83 -28.89 6.32 -26.54
N ARG A 84 -29.16 5.02 -26.68
CA ARG A 84 -28.71 4.00 -25.73
C ARG A 84 -27.19 3.88 -25.69
N GLU A 85 -26.52 3.88 -26.85
CA GLU A 85 -25.06 3.83 -26.92
C GLU A 85 -24.41 5.04 -26.24
N GLU A 86 -24.96 6.24 -26.45
CA GLU A 86 -24.49 7.47 -25.79
C GLU A 86 -24.65 7.37 -24.26
N ARG A 87 -25.79 6.87 -23.78
CA ARG A 87 -26.02 6.62 -22.34
C ARG A 87 -25.05 5.59 -21.76
N VAL A 88 -24.81 4.49 -22.45
CA VAL A 88 -23.88 3.44 -22.01
C VAL A 88 -22.47 4.00 -21.94
N THR A 89 -22.05 4.74 -22.96
CA THR A 89 -20.73 5.39 -22.99
C THR A 89 -20.55 6.32 -21.79
N LYS A 90 -21.55 7.15 -21.50
CA LYS A 90 -21.54 8.03 -20.32
C LYS A 90 -21.43 7.24 -19.03
N LEU A 91 -22.24 6.21 -18.85
CA LEU A 91 -22.23 5.36 -17.64
C LEU A 91 -20.88 4.66 -17.45
N VAL A 92 -20.25 4.19 -18.53
CA VAL A 92 -18.93 3.58 -18.50
C VAL A 92 -17.87 4.61 -18.06
N MET A 93 -17.91 5.83 -18.59
CA MET A 93 -17.01 6.90 -18.17
C MET A 93 -17.20 7.27 -16.70
N ASP A 94 -18.44 7.47 -16.25
CA ASP A 94 -18.76 7.78 -14.86
C ASP A 94 -18.28 6.65 -13.92
N ASN A 95 -18.53 5.40 -14.27
CA ASN A 95 -18.02 4.24 -13.51
C ASN A 95 -16.49 4.20 -13.48
N SER A 96 -15.80 4.47 -14.59
CA SER A 96 -14.33 4.51 -14.62
C SER A 96 -13.77 5.54 -13.63
N THR A 97 -14.34 6.75 -13.62
CA THR A 97 -13.90 7.80 -12.65
C THR A 97 -14.16 7.39 -11.20
N SER A 98 -15.26 6.66 -10.95
CA SER A 98 -15.56 6.09 -9.64
C SER A 98 -14.53 5.05 -9.21
N TRP A 99 -14.17 4.13 -10.12
CA TRP A 99 -13.14 3.12 -9.88
C TRP A 99 -11.78 3.75 -9.56
N ASP A 100 -11.36 4.79 -10.29
CA ASP A 100 -10.11 5.51 -10.02
C ASP A 100 -10.08 6.09 -8.60
N ALA A 101 -11.20 6.68 -8.16
CA ALA A 101 -11.33 7.21 -6.81
C ALA A 101 -11.29 6.10 -5.74
N LEU A 102 -11.90 4.94 -6.01
CA LEU A 102 -11.86 3.78 -5.12
C LEU A 102 -10.46 3.19 -5.01
N TYR A 103 -9.73 3.05 -6.12
CA TYR A 103 -8.35 2.57 -6.12
C TYR A 103 -7.42 3.47 -5.30
N LYS A 104 -7.54 4.79 -5.42
CA LYS A 104 -6.77 5.73 -4.59
C LYS A 104 -7.07 5.58 -3.10
N LYS A 105 -8.35 5.38 -2.74
CA LYS A 105 -8.75 5.14 -1.34
C LYS A 105 -8.22 3.80 -0.83
N LEU A 106 -8.22 2.77 -1.66
CA LEU A 106 -7.68 1.45 -1.34
C LEU A 106 -6.17 1.54 -1.07
N GLU A 107 -5.41 2.16 -1.98
CA GLU A 107 -3.97 2.34 -1.83
C GLU A 107 -3.63 3.13 -0.55
N ALA A 108 -4.40 4.18 -0.25
CA ALA A 108 -4.24 4.95 0.99
C ALA A 108 -4.62 4.15 2.25
N ALA A 109 -5.57 3.22 2.15
CA ALA A 109 -5.92 2.32 3.26
C ALA A 109 -4.81 1.27 3.49
N GLU A 110 -4.26 0.70 2.42
CA GLU A 110 -3.14 -0.26 2.50
C GLU A 110 -1.90 0.37 3.14
N LYS A 111 -1.55 1.60 2.75
CA LYS A 111 -0.44 2.35 3.38
C LYS A 111 -0.67 2.56 4.88
N ARG A 112 -1.88 2.97 5.28
CA ARG A 112 -2.23 3.13 6.71
C ARG A 112 -2.15 1.81 7.49
N ILE A 113 -2.57 0.70 6.89
CA ILE A 113 -2.48 -0.62 7.53
C ILE A 113 -1.01 -1.04 7.71
N ALA A 114 -0.16 -0.78 6.72
CA ALA A 114 1.27 -1.07 6.82
C ALA A 114 1.93 -0.25 7.95
N GLU A 115 1.62 1.05 8.05
CA GLU A 115 2.08 1.92 9.14
C GLU A 115 1.60 1.43 10.51
N GLN A 116 0.31 1.09 10.64
CA GLN A 116 -0.25 0.55 11.88
C GLN A 116 0.41 -0.77 12.28
N SER A 117 0.65 -1.66 11.31
CA SER A 117 1.33 -2.94 11.55
C SER A 117 2.77 -2.74 12.05
N ALA A 118 3.48 -1.75 11.50
CA ALA A 118 4.82 -1.39 11.97
C ALA A 118 4.81 -0.83 13.40
N ILE A 119 3.82 0.01 13.74
CA ILE A 119 3.65 0.55 15.10
C ILE A 119 3.36 -0.58 16.09
N VAL A 120 2.44 -1.49 15.76
CA VAL A 120 2.12 -2.65 16.61
C VAL A 120 3.37 -3.51 16.84
N ALA A 121 4.12 -3.82 15.79
CA ALA A 121 5.37 -4.59 15.92
C ALA A 121 6.42 -3.89 16.79
N ALA A 122 6.54 -2.56 16.69
CA ALA A 122 7.43 -1.77 17.54
C ALA A 122 6.96 -1.76 19.00
N ALA A 123 5.65 -1.60 19.24
CA ALA A 123 5.05 -1.64 20.57
C ALA A 123 5.26 -3.01 21.25
N GLU A 124 5.07 -4.12 20.51
CA GLU A 124 5.34 -5.46 21.04
C GLU A 124 6.81 -5.65 21.44
N LYS A 125 7.76 -5.12 20.65
CA LYS A 125 9.19 -5.18 21.00
C LYS A 125 9.48 -4.37 22.27
N LEU A 126 8.90 -3.17 22.40
CA LEU A 126 9.05 -2.34 23.60
C LEU A 126 8.50 -2.99 24.86
N VAL A 127 7.36 -3.69 24.77
CA VAL A 127 6.80 -4.45 25.90
C VAL A 127 7.69 -5.63 26.28
N ARG A 128 8.31 -6.31 25.30
CA ARG A 128 9.22 -7.45 25.54
C ARG A 128 10.57 -7.06 26.14
N CYS A 129 11.13 -5.88 25.81
CA CYS A 129 12.48 -5.47 26.21
C CYS A 129 12.57 -4.75 27.56
N LYS A 130 11.44 -4.46 28.22
CA LYS A 130 11.38 -3.69 29.45
C LYS A 130 10.91 -4.62 30.58
N GLY A 131 11.72 -4.79 31.63
CA GLY A 131 11.36 -5.56 32.82
C GLY A 131 10.03 -5.07 33.44
N ARG A 132 9.39 -5.92 34.26
CA ARG A 132 8.01 -5.77 34.78
C ARG A 132 7.62 -4.32 35.16
N TYR A 133 8.53 -3.59 35.83
CA TYR A 133 8.33 -2.19 36.22
C TYR A 133 8.11 -1.21 35.07
N HIS A 134 8.91 -1.33 34.00
CA HIS A 134 8.86 -0.39 32.89
C HIS A 134 7.74 -0.71 31.88
N SER A 135 7.38 -1.99 31.74
CA SER A 135 6.24 -2.38 30.92
C SER A 135 4.92 -1.91 31.55
N GLU A 136 4.78 -1.98 32.88
CA GLU A 136 3.62 -1.43 33.61
C GLU A 136 3.55 0.11 33.50
N LEU A 137 4.67 0.82 33.58
CA LEU A 137 4.71 2.27 33.36
C LEU A 137 4.31 2.66 31.93
N ASN A 138 4.80 1.91 30.93
CA ASN A 138 4.42 2.09 29.53
C ASN A 138 2.94 1.79 29.28
N TYR A 139 2.39 0.74 29.91
CA TYR A 139 0.96 0.41 29.83
C TYR A 139 0.09 1.53 30.41
N ARG A 140 0.46 2.10 31.56
CA ARG A 140 -0.23 3.25 32.15
C ARG A 140 -0.16 4.48 31.26
N ALA A 141 0.99 4.75 30.61
CA ALA A 141 1.15 5.86 29.67
C ALA A 141 0.30 5.69 28.40
N LEU A 142 0.26 4.48 27.83
CA LEU A 142 -0.58 4.14 26.67
C LEU A 142 -2.07 4.26 27.01
N ALA A 143 -2.51 3.71 28.15
CA ALA A 143 -3.90 3.80 28.58
C ALA A 143 -4.35 5.26 28.75
N LYS A 144 -3.49 6.13 29.27
CA LYS A 144 -3.73 7.57 29.34
C LYS A 144 -3.82 8.23 27.96
N LEU A 145 -2.94 7.86 27.02
CA LEU A 145 -2.93 8.38 25.65
C LEU A 145 -4.21 8.01 24.89
N PHE A 146 -4.70 6.79 25.06
CA PHE A 146 -5.90 6.27 24.40
C PHE A 146 -7.20 6.50 25.20
N GLY A 147 -7.12 7.16 26.37
CA GLY A 147 -8.28 7.46 27.22
C GLY A 147 -8.98 6.22 27.81
N VAL A 148 -8.27 5.09 27.92
CA VAL A 148 -8.81 3.82 28.42
C VAL A 148 -8.46 3.69 29.90
N ILE A 149 -9.41 3.20 30.71
CA ILE A 149 -9.19 2.94 32.14
C ILE A 149 -8.29 1.70 32.26
N THR A 150 -7.16 1.81 32.96
CA THR A 150 -6.29 0.64 33.27
C THR A 150 -7.03 -0.25 34.27
N PRO A 151 -7.42 -1.49 33.92
CA PRO A 151 -8.07 -2.39 34.86
C PRO A 151 -7.00 -2.93 35.82
N ASP A 152 -7.16 -2.61 37.12
CA ASP A 152 -6.48 -3.24 38.27
C ASP A 152 -4.99 -3.59 38.11
N LEU A 153 -4.15 -2.57 37.85
CA LEU A 153 -2.75 -2.70 38.23
C LEU A 153 -2.60 -2.30 39.71
N PRO A 154 -2.03 -3.17 40.57
CA PRO A 154 -1.74 -2.81 41.95
C PRO A 154 -0.91 -1.51 42.01
N PRO A 155 -0.97 -0.74 43.12
CA PRO A 155 -0.09 0.39 43.32
C PRO A 155 1.35 -0.06 43.08
N LEU A 156 2.16 0.77 42.41
CA LEU A 156 3.60 0.51 42.28
C LEU A 156 4.18 0.60 43.70
N GLU A 157 4.18 -0.51 44.44
CA GLU A 157 4.92 -0.62 45.67
C GLU A 157 6.39 -0.42 45.31
N HIS A 158 7.02 0.60 45.91
CA HIS A 158 8.43 0.90 45.74
C HIS A 158 9.30 -0.18 46.37
N GLU A 159 9.23 -1.42 45.90
CA GLU A 159 10.07 -2.52 46.39
C GLU A 159 11.40 -2.62 45.63
N ASN A 160 11.63 -1.76 44.61
CA ASN A 160 12.85 -1.78 43.80
C ASN A 160 13.61 -0.44 43.72
N VAL A 161 13.19 0.61 44.45
CA VAL A 161 14.08 1.77 44.63
C VAL A 161 15.25 1.39 45.54
N HIS A 162 15.04 0.45 46.48
CA HIS A 162 16.09 -0.01 47.39
C HIS A 162 17.17 -0.89 46.74
N TYR A 163 16.88 -1.59 45.64
CA TYR A 163 17.92 -2.37 44.93
C TYR A 163 18.76 -1.54 43.98
N ALA A 164 18.21 -0.49 43.36
CA ALA A 164 19.00 0.43 42.55
C ALA A 164 19.97 1.21 43.44
N ASP A 165 19.49 1.76 44.56
CA ASP A 165 20.33 2.49 45.52
C ASP A 165 21.36 1.57 46.18
N ALA A 166 20.99 0.34 46.58
CA ALA A 166 21.93 -0.61 47.17
C ALA A 166 23.00 -1.08 46.16
N ALA A 167 22.61 -1.38 44.91
CA ALA A 167 23.56 -1.76 43.88
C ALA A 167 24.47 -0.60 43.46
N GLU A 168 23.96 0.64 43.43
CA GLU A 168 24.79 1.82 43.17
C GLU A 168 25.78 2.09 44.31
N VAL A 169 25.37 1.90 45.56
CA VAL A 169 26.27 1.97 46.73
C VAL A 169 27.33 0.86 46.67
N GLU A 170 26.95 -0.35 46.28
CA GLU A 170 27.90 -1.47 46.15
C GLU A 170 28.88 -1.26 44.99
N ILE A 171 28.41 -0.78 43.83
CA ILE A 171 29.27 -0.43 42.69
C ILE A 171 30.24 0.69 43.04
N THR A 172 29.79 1.71 43.78
CA THR A 172 30.67 2.82 44.21
C THR A 172 31.71 2.34 45.23
N ALA A 173 31.33 1.49 46.18
CA ALA A 173 32.26 0.86 47.12
C ALA A 173 33.30 -0.03 46.39
N LEU A 174 32.87 -0.83 45.41
CA LEU A 174 33.77 -1.66 44.60
C LEU A 174 34.74 -0.82 43.77
N ARG A 175 34.27 0.28 43.17
CA ARG A 175 35.13 1.21 42.42
C ARG A 175 36.17 1.89 43.32
N GLN A 176 35.77 2.30 44.53
CA GLN A 176 36.72 2.82 45.53
C GLN A 176 37.76 1.76 45.89
N ARG A 177 37.34 0.51 46.13
CA ARG A 177 38.26 -0.57 46.46
C ARG A 177 39.24 -0.88 45.33
N ILE A 178 38.79 -0.87 44.08
CA ILE A 178 39.67 -1.05 42.91
C ILE A 178 40.70 0.09 42.87
N ALA A 179 40.28 1.34 43.02
CA ALA A 179 41.19 2.50 43.03
C ALA A 179 42.21 2.42 44.18
N GLU A 180 41.80 1.99 45.38
CA GLU A 180 42.71 1.73 46.50
C GLU A 180 43.74 0.65 46.15
N LEU A 181 43.32 -0.44 45.52
CA LEU A 181 44.20 -1.55 45.14
C LEU A 181 45.17 -1.15 44.04
N GLU A 182 44.71 -0.39 43.03
CA GLU A 182 45.53 0.14 41.93
C GLU A 182 46.52 1.23 42.38
N ALA A 183 46.27 1.85 43.55
CA ALA A 183 47.18 2.80 44.18
C ALA A 183 48.26 2.13 45.04
N ARG A 184 48.08 0.86 45.46
CA ARG A 184 49.09 0.14 46.25
C ARG A 184 50.36 -0.05 45.45
N LYS A 185 51.50 0.21 46.10
CA LYS A 185 52.83 -0.03 45.57
C LYS A 185 53.52 -1.12 46.38
N VAL A 186 54.19 -2.04 45.69
CA VAL A 186 55.06 -3.03 46.34
C VAL A 186 56.29 -2.32 46.88
N ASN A 187 56.61 -2.56 48.15
CA ASN A 187 57.81 -1.99 48.76
C ASN A 187 58.98 -2.95 48.55
N LEU A 188 59.83 -2.65 47.57
CA LEU A 188 61.05 -3.39 47.30
C LEU A 188 62.21 -2.39 47.23
N SER A 189 63.05 -2.40 48.27
CA SER A 189 64.14 -1.43 48.40
C SER A 189 65.22 -1.68 47.36
N LYS A 190 65.57 -0.64 46.59
CA LYS A 190 66.73 -0.68 45.70
C LYS A 190 67.97 -0.22 46.49
N LEU A 191 68.86 -1.16 46.78
CA LEU A 191 70.13 -0.90 47.44
C LEU A 191 71.26 -1.06 46.43
N SER A 192 72.30 -0.25 46.58
CA SER A 192 73.54 -0.37 45.83
C SER A 192 74.35 -1.57 46.32
N VAL A 193 75.23 -2.09 45.45
CA VAL A 193 76.14 -3.19 45.79
C VAL A 193 76.94 -2.86 47.06
N GLY A 194 77.42 -1.61 47.20
CA GLY A 194 78.15 -1.16 48.39
C GLY A 194 77.33 -1.22 49.68
N GLU A 195 76.05 -0.84 49.64
CA GLU A 195 75.15 -0.94 50.81
C GLU A 195 74.89 -2.41 51.19
N VAL A 196 74.71 -3.29 50.20
CA VAL A 196 74.49 -4.73 50.43
C VAL A 196 75.75 -5.40 50.96
N MET A 197 76.93 -5.02 50.47
CA MET A 197 78.22 -5.47 51.00
C MET A 197 78.38 -5.11 52.48
N HIS A 198 77.99 -3.91 52.90
CA HIS A 198 78.02 -3.53 54.31
C HIS A 198 77.10 -4.39 55.19
N MET A 199 75.98 -4.88 54.65
CA MET A 199 75.03 -5.75 55.38
C MET A 199 75.43 -7.23 55.37
N SER A 200 76.13 -7.68 54.32
CA SER A 200 76.44 -9.10 54.08
C SER A 200 77.83 -9.53 54.57
N GLY A 201 78.62 -8.63 55.15
CA GLY A 201 80.00 -8.92 55.57
C GLY A 201 81.04 -8.77 54.46
N PHE A 202 80.83 -7.81 53.54
CA PHE A 202 81.71 -7.41 52.43
C PHE A 202 81.96 -8.46 51.34
N SER A 203 81.08 -9.44 51.17
CA SER A 203 81.12 -10.33 50.01
C SER A 203 80.60 -9.61 48.76
N TRP A 204 81.48 -9.41 47.78
CA TRP A 204 81.13 -8.76 46.51
C TRP A 204 80.23 -9.66 45.65
N ASP A 205 80.59 -10.93 45.47
CA ASP A 205 79.80 -11.89 44.66
C ASP A 205 78.36 -12.07 45.19
N TYR A 206 78.20 -12.10 46.52
CA TYR A 206 76.88 -12.15 47.14
C TYR A 206 76.09 -10.85 46.92
N ALA A 207 76.75 -9.69 47.08
CA ALA A 207 76.10 -8.39 46.93
C ALA A 207 75.68 -8.11 45.48
N ASP A 208 76.53 -8.46 44.50
CA ASP A 208 76.23 -8.34 43.08
C ASP A 208 75.07 -9.26 42.68
N GLY A 209 75.11 -10.54 43.11
CA GLY A 209 74.03 -11.50 42.88
C GLY A 209 72.70 -11.09 43.52
N TRP A 210 72.73 -10.51 44.73
CA TRP A 210 71.55 -9.99 45.41
C TRP A 210 70.96 -8.79 44.66
N CYS A 211 71.80 -7.84 44.22
CA CYS A 211 71.36 -6.67 43.44
C CYS A 211 70.76 -7.10 42.09
N ALA A 212 71.41 -8.01 41.36
CA ALA A 212 70.92 -8.55 40.10
C ALA A 212 69.58 -9.29 40.27
N GLY A 213 69.45 -10.10 41.32
CA GLY A 213 68.19 -10.77 41.65
C GLY A 213 67.07 -9.79 42.02
N ASN A 214 67.39 -8.72 42.75
CA ASN A 214 66.44 -7.68 43.14
C ASN A 214 65.97 -6.86 41.93
N ASP A 215 66.87 -6.50 41.01
CA ASP A 215 66.52 -5.81 39.76
C ASP A 215 65.65 -6.70 38.86
N ASN A 216 65.92 -8.01 38.78
CA ASN A 216 65.07 -8.96 38.07
C ASN A 216 63.67 -9.06 38.71
N ALA A 217 63.58 -9.12 40.04
CA ALA A 217 62.30 -9.12 40.73
C ALA A 217 61.49 -7.84 40.47
N ILE A 218 62.14 -6.66 40.46
CA ILE A 218 61.50 -5.39 40.10
C ILE A 218 60.99 -5.42 38.66
N HIS A 219 61.77 -5.98 37.72
CA HIS A 219 61.37 -6.11 36.33
C HIS A 219 60.12 -6.98 36.16
N GLU A 220 60.08 -8.15 36.78
CA GLU A 220 58.93 -9.05 36.69
C GLU A 220 57.66 -8.45 37.32
N ILE A 221 57.79 -7.75 38.45
CA ILE A 221 56.66 -7.05 39.10
C ILE A 221 56.09 -5.97 38.18
N ARG A 222 56.95 -5.23 37.46
CA ARG A 222 56.53 -4.22 36.49
C ARG A 222 55.86 -4.81 35.26
N THR A 223 56.39 -5.92 34.74
CA THR A 223 55.80 -6.63 33.59
C THR A 223 54.38 -7.12 33.91
N ALA A 224 54.11 -7.46 35.18
CA ALA A 224 52.77 -7.80 35.66
C ALA A 224 51.83 -6.58 35.88
N GLY A 225 52.29 -5.35 35.60
CA GLY A 225 51.51 -4.12 35.75
C GLY A 225 51.39 -3.59 37.19
N ILE A 226 52.23 -4.05 38.11
CA ILE A 226 52.20 -3.68 39.53
C ILE A 226 53.23 -2.57 39.80
N LYS A 227 52.83 -1.52 40.52
CA LYS A 227 53.71 -0.39 40.87
C LYS A 227 54.68 -0.75 42.00
N VAL A 228 55.90 -0.23 41.96
CA VAL A 228 56.93 -0.41 43.01
C VAL A 228 57.25 0.95 43.67
N LYS A 229 57.47 0.97 44.99
CA LYS A 229 57.77 2.18 45.77
C LYS A 229 59.18 2.70 45.45
N GLY A 230 59.33 4.00 45.23
CA GLY A 230 60.60 4.62 44.83
C GLY A 230 60.70 5.01 43.35
N GLU A 231 59.60 4.89 42.60
CA GLU A 231 59.28 5.76 41.46
C GLU A 231 59.02 7.20 41.91
#